data_AF-A0A2D8C5I8-F1
#
_entry.id   AF-A0A2D8C5I8-F1
#
_cell.length_a   1.000
_cell.length_b   1.000
_cell.length_c   1.000
_cell.angle_alpha   90.00
_cell.angle_beta   90.00
_cell.angle_gamma   90.00
#
_symmetry.space_group_name_H-M   'P 1'
#
loop_
_entity.id
_entity.type
_entity.pdbx_description
1 polymer ?
#
loop_
_entity_poly.entity_id
_entity_poly.type
_entity_poly.pdbx_seq_one_letter_code
_entity_poly.pdbx_strand_id
1 'polypeptide(L)'
;MKKLIFFWLSFSCLSAHAQERFSNVQFQGSKKQILEAFEKNVYVSGKLTSGETIKSTCSGGSCSIVIEYNGKSIEQPVGDDISHLTIYEYDFSGDGDSEIVVVNDFMDTSFLFVFSYSKGLIQKTFQYELSYYKTEIDKDYIIYYLPSGPENIWHYYQGGFWELNPMEIEW
;
A
#
# COMPACT_ATOMS: atom_id res chain seq x y z
N MET A 1 3.54 -38.54 -57.99
CA MET A 1 4.36 -37.35 -57.69
C MET A 1 3.92 -36.77 -56.35
N LYS A 2 4.90 -36.47 -55.50
CA LYS A 2 4.83 -35.99 -54.11
C LYS A 2 3.88 -34.80 -53.92
N LYS A 3 3.23 -34.73 -52.76
CA LYS A 3 3.25 -33.54 -51.86
C LYS A 3 2.64 -33.89 -50.50
N LEU A 4 3.53 -34.21 -49.55
CA LEU A 4 3.24 -34.13 -48.12
C LEU A 4 3.14 -32.64 -47.78
N ILE A 5 1.99 -32.20 -47.25
CA ILE A 5 1.85 -30.88 -46.64
C ILE A 5 2.07 -31.07 -45.14
N PHE A 6 3.27 -30.72 -44.69
CA PHE A 6 3.60 -30.61 -43.26
C PHE A 6 2.87 -29.39 -42.71
N PHE A 7 1.85 -29.61 -41.89
CA PHE A 7 1.19 -28.55 -41.12
C PHE A 7 2.02 -28.34 -39.85
N TRP A 8 2.93 -27.36 -39.89
CA TRP A 8 3.65 -26.87 -38.72
C TRP A 8 2.65 -26.08 -37.85
N LEU A 9 2.09 -26.73 -36.84
CA LEU A 9 1.39 -26.06 -35.75
C LEU A 9 2.47 -25.46 -34.85
N SER A 10 2.89 -24.22 -35.14
CA SER A 10 3.68 -23.44 -34.19
C SER A 10 2.80 -23.16 -32.98
N PHE A 11 3.05 -23.93 -31.92
CA PHE A 11 2.58 -23.69 -30.57
C PHE A 11 3.19 -22.37 -30.10
N SER A 12 2.60 -21.24 -30.50
CA SER A 12 2.84 -19.96 -29.85
C SER A 12 2.18 -20.08 -28.48
N CYS A 13 2.96 -20.64 -27.55
CA CYS A 13 2.74 -20.51 -26.12
C CYS A 13 2.67 -18.99 -25.87
N LEU A 14 1.47 -18.44 -25.86
CA LEU A 14 1.19 -17.17 -25.23
C LEU A 14 1.59 -17.40 -23.78
N SER A 15 2.84 -17.06 -23.46
CA SER A 15 3.19 -16.60 -22.13
C SER A 15 2.31 -15.38 -21.91
N ALA A 16 1.06 -15.61 -21.50
CA ALA A 16 0.33 -14.67 -20.71
C ALA A 16 1.24 -14.48 -19.51
N HIS A 17 2.08 -13.44 -19.55
CA HIS A 17 2.72 -12.96 -18.36
C HIS A 17 1.57 -12.76 -17.39
N ALA A 18 1.50 -13.62 -16.38
CA ALA A 18 0.85 -13.28 -15.14
C ALA A 18 1.58 -12.02 -14.68
N GLN A 19 1.06 -10.88 -15.10
CA GLN A 19 1.58 -9.59 -14.70
C GLN A 19 1.16 -9.48 -13.25
N GLU A 20 2.09 -9.77 -12.33
CA GLU A 20 1.90 -9.44 -10.91
C GLU A 20 1.57 -7.94 -10.86
N ARG A 21 0.31 -7.62 -10.54
CA ARG A 21 -0.20 -6.25 -10.51
C ARG A 21 0.08 -5.67 -9.15
N PHE A 22 1.33 -5.31 -8.91
CA PHE A 22 1.67 -4.49 -7.75
C PHE A 22 1.08 -3.10 -7.90
N SER A 23 0.69 -2.50 -6.78
CA SER A 23 0.22 -1.12 -6.75
C SER A 23 1.30 -0.15 -7.23
N ASN A 24 0.87 0.91 -7.91
CA ASN A 24 1.75 1.99 -8.36
C ASN A 24 1.65 3.18 -7.40
N VAL A 25 2.21 3.04 -6.20
CA VAL A 25 2.24 4.10 -5.18
C VAL A 25 3.53 4.92 -5.29
N GLN A 26 3.38 6.22 -5.56
CA GLN A 26 4.47 7.17 -5.74
C GLN A 26 4.42 8.23 -4.65
N PHE A 27 5.57 8.63 -4.13
CA PHE A 27 5.67 9.68 -3.11
C PHE A 27 6.37 10.89 -3.72
N GLN A 28 5.78 12.08 -3.61
CA GLN A 28 6.34 13.34 -4.11
C GLN A 28 7.28 14.03 -3.11
N GLY A 29 7.40 13.49 -1.89
CA GLY A 29 8.26 13.99 -0.82
C GLY A 29 9.26 12.97 -0.29
N SER A 30 10.03 13.38 0.72
CA SER A 30 10.94 12.50 1.44
C SER A 30 10.15 11.46 2.23
N LYS A 31 10.33 10.19 1.89
CA LYS A 31 9.82 9.05 2.64
C LYS A 31 10.96 8.27 3.25
N LYS A 32 10.69 7.59 4.36
CA LYS A 32 11.61 6.62 4.93
C LYS A 32 10.98 5.23 4.88
N GLN A 33 11.53 4.34 4.07
CA GLN A 33 11.10 2.94 4.06
C GLN A 33 11.59 2.25 5.33
N ILE A 34 10.66 1.60 6.04
CA ILE A 34 10.92 0.98 7.35
C ILE A 34 11.12 -0.53 7.20
N LEU A 35 10.27 -1.19 6.45
CA LEU A 35 10.42 -2.61 6.12
C LEU A 35 9.72 -2.93 4.80
N GLU A 36 10.11 -4.07 4.25
CA GLU A 36 9.51 -4.71 3.08
C GLU A 36 9.39 -6.20 3.35
N ALA A 37 8.22 -6.77 3.08
CA ALA A 37 7.88 -8.16 3.27
C ALA A 37 7.28 -8.75 1.99
N PHE A 38 7.51 -10.03 1.76
CA PHE A 38 7.01 -10.75 0.58
C PHE A 38 6.34 -12.05 1.04
N GLU A 39 5.50 -12.65 0.21
CA GLU A 39 4.80 -13.91 0.50
C GLU A 39 5.72 -15.00 1.08
N LYS A 40 6.91 -15.16 0.49
CA LYS A 40 7.92 -16.16 0.93
C LYS A 40 8.59 -15.83 2.28
N ASN A 41 8.47 -14.60 2.76
CA ASN A 41 9.12 -14.11 3.97
C ASN A 41 8.31 -12.96 4.59
N VAL A 42 7.19 -13.32 5.20
CA VAL A 42 6.25 -12.34 5.77
C VAL A 42 6.68 -11.84 7.15
N TYR A 43 7.42 -12.63 7.92
CA TYR A 43 7.83 -12.28 9.28
C TYR A 43 9.10 -11.42 9.27
N VAL A 44 8.94 -10.12 8.98
CA VAL A 44 10.03 -9.15 8.84
C VAL A 44 9.86 -8.05 9.88
N SER A 45 10.97 -7.43 10.30
CA SER A 45 10.95 -6.33 11.26
C SER A 45 11.78 -5.14 10.79
N GLY A 46 11.30 -3.94 11.09
CA GLY A 46 12.01 -2.67 10.89
C GLY A 46 12.03 -1.84 12.18
N LYS A 47 12.65 -0.66 12.10
CA LYS A 47 12.68 0.32 13.21
C LYS A 47 12.10 1.66 12.77
N LEU A 48 11.12 2.15 13.52
CA LEU A 48 10.57 3.50 13.38
C LEU A 48 11.61 4.55 13.79
N THR A 49 11.43 5.78 13.34
CA THR A 49 12.29 6.93 13.72
C THR A 49 12.22 7.21 15.22
N SER A 50 11.06 6.97 15.84
CA SER A 50 10.86 7.03 17.28
C SER A 50 11.59 5.92 18.07
N GLY A 51 12.12 4.90 17.39
CA GLY A 51 12.99 3.86 17.94
C GLY A 51 12.29 2.51 18.19
N GLU A 52 10.97 2.46 18.14
CA GLU A 52 10.19 1.24 18.30
C GLU A 52 10.40 0.25 17.14
N THR A 53 10.25 -1.03 17.47
CA THR A 53 10.28 -2.09 16.46
C THR A 53 8.88 -2.29 15.89
N ILE A 54 8.77 -2.28 14.56
CA ILE A 54 7.56 -2.64 13.84
C ILE A 54 7.81 -3.94 13.07
N LYS A 55 6.83 -4.84 13.04
CA LYS A 55 6.91 -6.16 12.43
C LYS A 55 5.70 -6.43 11.55
N SER A 56 5.86 -7.24 10.52
CA SER A 56 4.75 -7.86 9.80
C SER A 56 4.52 -9.30 10.29
N THR A 57 3.26 -9.72 10.33
CA THR A 57 2.84 -11.08 10.74
C THR A 57 1.60 -11.49 9.95
N CYS A 58 1.42 -12.79 9.71
CA CYS A 58 0.15 -13.34 9.24
C CYS A 58 -0.20 -14.59 10.05
N SER A 59 -1.36 -14.59 10.68
CA SER A 59 -1.84 -15.72 11.46
C SER A 59 -3.35 -15.85 11.38
N GLY A 60 -3.85 -17.09 11.24
CA GLY A 60 -5.29 -17.35 11.29
C GLY A 60 -6.11 -16.71 10.16
N GLY A 61 -5.51 -16.43 9.00
CA GLY A 61 -6.19 -15.80 7.87
C GLY A 61 -6.26 -14.27 7.93
N SER A 62 -5.46 -13.64 8.79
CA SER A 62 -5.30 -12.19 8.82
C SER A 62 -3.82 -11.83 8.91
N CYS A 63 -3.44 -10.77 8.22
CA CYS A 63 -2.12 -10.17 8.24
C CYS A 63 -2.16 -8.82 8.96
N SER A 64 -1.15 -8.59 9.78
CA SER A 64 -1.09 -7.43 10.66
C SER A 64 0.31 -6.81 10.67
N ILE A 65 0.34 -5.53 11.02
CA ILE A 65 1.54 -4.88 11.55
C ILE A 65 1.51 -4.91 13.07
N VAL A 66 2.66 -5.13 13.69
CA VAL A 66 2.82 -5.21 15.15
C VAL A 66 3.91 -4.25 15.57
N ILE A 67 3.59 -3.30 16.46
CA ILE A 67 4.56 -2.38 17.06
C ILE A 67 4.82 -2.79 18.50
N GLU A 68 6.10 -2.93 18.84
CA GLU A 68 6.54 -3.20 20.21
C GLU A 68 6.84 -1.89 20.94
N TYR A 69 6.09 -1.60 22.00
CA TYR A 69 6.27 -0.41 22.82
C TYR A 69 6.21 -0.76 24.31
N ASN A 70 7.28 -0.46 25.05
CA ASN A 70 7.38 -0.71 26.51
C ASN A 70 6.95 -2.12 26.94
N GLY A 71 7.37 -3.15 26.18
CA GLY A 71 7.05 -4.56 26.46
C GLY A 71 5.62 -4.97 26.12
N LYS A 72 4.85 -4.11 25.45
CA LYS A 72 3.53 -4.42 24.90
C LYS A 72 3.58 -4.45 23.38
N SER A 73 2.84 -5.38 22.80
CA SER A 73 2.64 -5.45 21.35
C SER A 73 1.30 -4.83 20.99
N ILE A 74 1.31 -3.94 20.00
CA ILE A 74 0.13 -3.26 19.48
C ILE A 74 -0.06 -3.70 18.03
N GLU A 75 -1.17 -4.34 17.75
CA GLU A 75 -1.44 -4.96 16.46
C GLU A 75 -2.49 -4.15 15.67
N GLN A 76 -2.27 -3.99 14.36
CA GLN A 76 -3.24 -3.44 13.43
C GLN A 76 -3.35 -4.34 12.19
N PRO A 77 -4.57 -4.77 11.81
CA PRO A 77 -4.77 -5.58 10.61
C PRO A 77 -4.53 -4.76 9.35
N VAL A 78 -3.88 -5.37 8.36
CA VAL A 78 -3.50 -4.78 7.06
C VAL A 78 -3.88 -5.66 5.87
N GLY A 79 -4.80 -6.61 6.08
CA GLY A 79 -5.34 -7.48 5.03
C GLY A 79 -5.44 -8.93 5.50
N ASP A 80 -5.77 -9.81 4.56
CA ASP A 80 -5.91 -11.26 4.81
C ASP A 80 -4.67 -12.05 4.37
N ASP A 81 -3.89 -11.49 3.43
CA ASP A 81 -2.66 -12.07 2.88
C ASP A 81 -1.63 -10.97 2.54
N ILE A 82 -0.38 -11.36 2.28
CA ILE A 82 0.72 -10.50 1.83
C ILE A 82 1.43 -11.16 0.64
N SER A 83 1.24 -10.61 -0.56
CA SER A 83 2.14 -10.90 -1.70
C SER A 83 3.38 -10.00 -1.63
N HIS A 84 3.15 -8.69 -1.40
CA HIS A 84 4.19 -7.68 -1.17
C HIS A 84 3.65 -6.60 -0.24
N LEU A 85 4.30 -6.41 0.91
CA LEU A 85 3.96 -5.38 1.88
C LEU A 85 5.15 -4.45 2.06
N THR A 86 4.91 -3.15 1.99
CA THR A 86 5.91 -2.13 2.30
C THR A 86 5.38 -1.15 3.34
N ILE A 87 6.21 -0.81 4.31
CA ILE A 87 5.89 0.19 5.34
C ILE A 87 6.83 1.38 5.19
N TYR A 88 6.27 2.58 5.24
CA TYR A 88 6.99 3.85 5.21
C TYR A 88 6.62 4.72 6.42
N GLU A 89 7.54 5.59 6.82
CA GLU A 89 7.24 6.82 7.55
C GLU A 89 7.16 7.98 6.53
N TYR A 90 6.08 8.75 6.59
CA TYR A 90 5.85 9.93 5.75
C TYR A 90 5.16 11.03 6.55
N ASP A 91 5.64 12.27 6.42
CA ASP A 91 5.13 13.44 7.14
C ASP A 91 4.14 14.20 6.26
N PHE A 92 2.83 13.96 6.49
CA PHE A 92 1.78 14.59 5.69
C PHE A 92 1.58 16.07 6.02
N SER A 93 1.72 16.49 7.28
CA SER A 93 1.53 17.88 7.74
C SER A 93 2.77 18.76 7.52
N GLY A 94 3.94 18.17 7.37
CA GLY A 94 5.23 18.84 7.33
C GLY A 94 5.66 19.40 8.69
N ASP A 95 5.18 18.86 9.81
CA ASP A 95 5.52 19.29 11.16
C ASP A 95 6.66 18.47 11.81
N GLY A 96 7.14 17.45 11.10
CA GLY A 96 8.19 16.54 11.53
C GLY A 96 7.69 15.27 12.23
N ASP A 97 6.39 15.17 12.55
CA ASP A 97 5.78 13.95 13.06
C ASP A 97 5.24 13.13 11.88
N SER A 98 5.88 11.99 11.61
CA SER A 98 5.50 11.14 10.47
C SER A 98 4.39 10.15 10.80
N GLU A 99 3.46 9.98 9.87
CA GLU A 99 2.52 8.87 9.83
C GLU A 99 3.18 7.59 9.31
N ILE A 100 2.61 6.44 9.70
CA ILE A 100 2.97 5.13 9.18
C ILE A 100 2.07 4.85 7.97
N VAL A 101 2.68 4.74 6.80
CA VAL A 101 1.99 4.37 5.55
C VAL A 101 2.29 2.92 5.24
N VAL A 102 1.25 2.10 5.13
CA VAL A 102 1.35 0.68 4.76
C VAL A 102 0.70 0.48 3.40
N VAL A 103 1.46 -0.10 2.48
CA VAL A 103 0.97 -0.60 1.20
C VAL A 103 1.06 -2.11 1.24
N ASN A 104 -0.09 -2.79 1.13
CA ASN A 104 -0.14 -4.24 1.07
C ASN A 104 -0.78 -4.68 -0.24
N ASP A 105 0.01 -5.26 -1.12
CA ASP A 105 -0.42 -5.94 -2.34
C ASP A 105 -0.67 -7.42 -2.03
N PHE A 106 -1.84 -7.93 -2.41
CA PHE A 106 -2.13 -9.35 -2.36
C PHE A 106 -2.96 -9.81 -3.56
N MET A 107 -2.44 -10.79 -4.29
CA MET A 107 -3.02 -11.31 -5.53
C MET A 107 -3.28 -10.21 -6.59
N ASP A 108 -4.52 -9.73 -6.70
CA ASP A 108 -5.00 -8.76 -7.70
C ASP A 108 -5.52 -7.44 -7.07
N THR A 109 -5.44 -7.33 -5.74
CA THR A 109 -5.92 -6.18 -4.98
C THR A 109 -4.80 -5.64 -4.11
N SER A 110 -4.83 -4.33 -3.91
CA SER A 110 -3.87 -3.64 -3.05
C SER A 110 -4.62 -2.77 -2.06
N PHE A 111 -4.08 -2.62 -0.85
CA PHE A 111 -4.63 -1.70 0.13
C PHE A 111 -3.56 -0.71 0.58
N LEU A 112 -3.99 0.55 0.67
CA LEU A 112 -3.25 1.63 1.29
C LEU A 112 -3.86 1.92 2.65
N PHE A 113 -3.04 1.89 3.69
CA PHE A 113 -3.40 2.30 5.03
C PHE A 113 -2.50 3.45 5.48
N VAL A 114 -3.07 4.41 6.20
CA VAL A 114 -2.29 5.40 6.94
C VAL A 114 -2.69 5.31 8.41
N PHE A 115 -1.67 5.28 9.27
CA PHE A 115 -1.84 5.26 10.71
C PHE A 115 -1.12 6.46 11.33
N SER A 116 -1.81 7.20 12.19
CA SER A 116 -1.14 8.07 13.15
C SER A 116 -0.55 7.22 14.26
N TYR A 117 0.67 7.53 14.66
CA TYR A 117 1.39 6.81 15.72
C TYR A 117 2.06 7.77 16.69
N SER A 118 1.84 7.57 17.98
CA SER A 118 2.57 8.29 19.03
C SER A 118 2.68 7.44 20.29
N LYS A 119 3.90 7.11 20.71
CA LYS A 119 4.22 6.51 22.02
C LYS A 119 3.33 5.31 22.38
N GLY A 120 3.18 4.38 21.44
CA GLY A 120 2.36 3.17 21.62
C GLY A 120 0.85 3.38 21.48
N LEU A 121 0.40 4.54 21.00
CA LEU A 121 -0.96 4.74 20.49
C LEU A 121 -0.89 4.73 18.97
N ILE A 122 -1.64 3.82 18.35
CA ILE A 122 -1.80 3.76 16.90
C ILE A 122 -3.27 3.91 16.57
N GLN A 123 -3.57 4.73 15.56
CA GLN A 123 -4.92 4.91 15.07
C GLN A 123 -4.89 4.92 13.54
N LYS A 124 -5.74 4.10 12.91
CA LYS A 124 -5.95 4.14 11.47
C LYS A 124 -6.69 5.42 11.09
N THR A 125 -6.05 6.26 10.29
CA THR A 125 -6.59 7.55 9.82
C THR A 125 -7.04 7.49 8.36
N PHE A 126 -6.57 6.50 7.60
CA PHE A 126 -6.94 6.27 6.21
C PHE A 126 -6.91 4.79 5.86
N GLN A 127 -7.83 4.39 4.98
CA GLN A 127 -7.78 3.11 4.28
C GLN A 127 -8.44 3.28 2.91
N TYR A 128 -7.77 2.78 1.87
CA TYR A 128 -8.35 2.72 0.53
C TYR A 128 -7.86 1.50 -0.24
N GLU A 129 -8.77 0.89 -1.00
CA GLU A 129 -8.45 -0.21 -1.91
C GLU A 129 -7.89 0.38 -3.21
N LEU A 130 -6.63 0.10 -3.49
CA LEU A 130 -5.97 0.51 -4.72
C LEU A 130 -6.16 -0.57 -5.79
N SER A 131 -6.50 -0.14 -7.00
CA SER A 131 -6.19 -0.94 -8.19
C SER A 131 -4.75 -0.68 -8.65
N TYR A 132 -4.34 -1.34 -9.72
CA TYR A 132 -3.01 -1.19 -10.34
C TYR A 132 -2.71 0.19 -10.97
N TYR A 133 -3.63 1.15 -10.87
CA TYR A 133 -3.43 2.50 -11.38
C TYR A 133 -2.55 3.33 -10.43
N LYS A 134 -2.13 4.51 -10.91
CA LYS A 134 -1.26 5.40 -10.17
C LYS A 134 -1.96 5.91 -8.91
N THR A 135 -1.25 5.87 -7.80
CA THR A 135 -1.58 6.58 -6.56
C THR A 135 -0.42 7.49 -6.21
N GLU A 136 -0.69 8.76 -5.96
CA GLU A 136 0.29 9.75 -5.56
C GLU A 136 0.06 10.14 -4.11
N ILE A 137 1.12 10.07 -3.32
CA ILE A 137 1.18 10.53 -1.94
C ILE A 137 2.04 11.79 -1.93
N ASP A 138 1.46 12.90 -1.53
CA ASP A 138 2.14 14.18 -1.41
C ASP A 138 1.83 14.80 -0.04
N LYS A 139 2.52 15.89 0.29
CA LYS A 139 2.19 16.71 1.45
C LYS A 139 0.71 17.11 1.34
N ASP A 140 -0.01 17.00 2.45
CA ASP A 140 -1.43 17.32 2.57
C ASP A 140 -2.40 16.49 1.69
N TYR A 141 -1.92 15.57 0.81
CA TYR A 141 -2.78 14.91 -0.17
C TYR A 141 -2.46 13.45 -0.45
N ILE A 142 -3.52 12.68 -0.73
CA ILE A 142 -3.44 11.42 -1.48
C ILE A 142 -4.33 11.56 -2.71
N ILE A 143 -3.79 11.22 -3.89
CA ILE A 143 -4.52 11.28 -5.16
C ILE A 143 -4.50 9.90 -5.81
N TYR A 144 -5.68 9.36 -6.08
CA TYR A 144 -5.85 8.14 -6.87
C TYR A 144 -6.28 8.50 -8.30
N TYR A 145 -5.66 7.85 -9.29
CA TYR A 145 -5.87 8.13 -10.70
C TYR A 145 -6.55 6.96 -11.41
N LEU A 146 -7.52 7.26 -12.26
CA LEU A 146 -7.96 6.39 -13.35
C LEU A 146 -7.23 6.77 -14.65
N PRO A 147 -7.32 5.96 -15.72
CA PRO A 147 -6.80 6.35 -17.03
C PRO A 147 -7.35 7.68 -17.57
N SER A 148 -8.54 8.08 -17.12
CA SER A 148 -9.19 9.35 -17.45
C SER A 148 -8.61 10.57 -16.71
N GLY A 149 -7.84 10.38 -15.63
CA GLY A 149 -7.32 11.45 -14.78
C GLY A 149 -7.45 11.16 -13.29
N PRO A 150 -7.25 12.18 -12.43
CA PRO A 150 -7.52 12.08 -10.99
C PRO A 150 -9.00 11.72 -10.75
N GLU A 151 -9.24 10.69 -9.94
CA GLU A 151 -10.59 10.22 -9.59
C GLU A 151 -10.95 10.61 -8.16
N ASN A 152 -10.10 10.22 -7.20
CA ASN A 152 -10.30 10.55 -5.79
C ASN A 152 -9.13 11.36 -5.27
N ILE A 153 -9.43 12.40 -4.50
CA ILE A 153 -8.45 13.26 -3.83
C ILE A 153 -8.84 13.37 -2.36
N TRP A 154 -7.94 12.94 -1.49
CA TRP A 154 -8.09 13.07 -0.04
C TRP A 154 -7.13 14.11 0.51
N HIS A 155 -7.67 15.01 1.33
CA HIS A 155 -6.94 16.07 1.98
C HIS A 155 -6.61 15.67 3.41
N TYR A 156 -5.34 15.74 3.78
CA TYR A 156 -4.91 15.59 5.16
C TYR A 156 -5.14 16.90 5.92
N TYR A 157 -5.96 16.82 6.97
CA TYR A 157 -6.26 17.97 7.82
C TYR A 157 -6.60 17.50 9.23
N GLN A 158 -5.93 18.11 10.22
CA GLN A 158 -6.11 17.84 11.66
C GLN A 158 -5.99 16.35 12.03
N GLY A 159 -4.97 15.65 11.50
CA GLY A 159 -4.69 14.26 11.87
C GLY A 159 -5.56 13.23 11.15
N GLY A 160 -6.31 13.62 10.12
CA GLY A 160 -7.20 12.73 9.38
C GLY A 160 -7.35 13.12 7.92
N PHE A 161 -7.91 12.21 7.12
CA PHE A 161 -8.15 12.41 5.70
C PHE A 161 -9.61 12.69 5.42
N TRP A 162 -9.86 13.69 4.57
CA TRP A 162 -11.19 14.10 4.14
C TRP A 162 -11.26 14.06 2.63
N GLU A 163 -12.24 13.33 2.10
CA GLU A 163 -12.54 13.36 0.67
C GLU A 163 -13.30 14.65 0.36
N LEU A 164 -12.74 15.48 -0.53
CA LEU A 164 -13.50 16.60 -1.07
C LEU A 164 -14.34 16.08 -2.23
N ASN A 165 -15.61 15.80 -1.96
CA ASN A 165 -16.60 15.75 -3.03
C ASN A 165 -16.71 17.17 -3.61
N PRO A 166 -16.53 17.37 -4.93
CA PRO A 166 -16.83 18.66 -5.52
C PRO A 166 -18.27 19.00 -5.14
N MET A 167 -18.49 20.10 -4.43
CA MET A 167 -19.85 20.60 -4.20
C MET A 167 -20.50 20.71 -5.57
N GLU A 168 -21.64 20.03 -5.76
CA GLU A 168 -22.53 20.33 -6.87
C GLU A 168 -22.89 21.81 -6.73
N ILE A 169 -22.21 22.66 -7.51
CA ILE A 169 -22.65 24.03 -7.71
C ILE A 169 -23.90 23.89 -8.59
N GLU A 170 -25.06 23.73 -7.96
CA GLU A 170 -26.33 23.99 -8.62
C GLU A 170 -26.34 25.47 -9.03
N TRP A 171 -26.23 25.71 -10.33
CA TRP A 171 -26.36 27.03 -10.95
C TRP A 171 -27.82 27.47 -11.06
#